data_AF-A0A6C1KF81-F1
#
_entry.id   AF-A0A6C1KF81-F1
#
_cell.length_a   1.000
_cell.length_b   1.000
_cell.length_c   1.000
_cell.angle_alpha   90.00
_cell.angle_beta   90.00
_cell.angle_gamma   90.00
#
_symmetry.space_group_name_H-M   'P 1'
#
loop_
_entity.id
_entity.type
_entity.pdbx_description
1 polymer ?
#
loop_
_entity_poly.entity_id
_entity_poly.type
_entity_poly.pdbx_seq_one_letter_code
_entity_poly.pdbx_strand_id
1 'polypeptide(L)' 'MPTKKQLEEAERLLRTFDWSKVDAMTDAEIIEAAKADPDTSLPTDEELAEFDLVIPAKSRRKPPKEAAE' A
#
# COMPACT_ATOMS: atom_id res chain seq x y z
N MET A 1 8.15 3.24 -21.77
CA MET A 1 8.62 4.41 -21.00
C MET A 1 7.58 5.52 -21.16
N PRO A 2 6.97 6.02 -20.08
CA PRO A 2 6.00 7.09 -20.16
C PRO A 2 6.66 8.39 -20.66
N THR A 3 5.91 9.20 -21.39
CA THR A 3 6.36 10.50 -21.91
C THR A 3 6.36 11.56 -20.81
N LYS A 4 7.13 12.64 -21.00
CA LYS A 4 7.19 13.77 -20.05
C LYS A 4 5.80 14.35 -19.76
N LYS A 5 4.96 14.46 -20.78
CA LYS A 5 3.57 14.95 -20.65
C LYS A 5 2.70 14.02 -19.79
N GLN A 6 2.86 12.70 -19.93
CA GLN A 6 2.15 11.73 -19.10
C GLN A 6 2.58 11.82 -17.62
N LEU A 7 3.86 12.10 -17.35
CA LEU A 7 4.34 12.31 -15.99
C LEU A 7 3.77 13.60 -15.37
N GLU A 8 3.75 14.70 -16.13
CA GLU A 8 3.18 15.98 -15.66
C GLU A 8 1.67 15.88 -15.39
N GLU A 9 0.93 15.12 -16.19
CA GLU A 9 -0.50 14.88 -16.00
C GLU A 9 -0.78 13.99 -14.78
N ALA A 10 0.01 12.92 -14.58
CA ALA A 10 -0.07 12.10 -13.39
C ALA A 10 0.24 12.90 -12.11
N GLU A 11 1.26 13.76 -12.16
CA GLU A 11 1.62 14.60 -11.02
C GLU A 11 0.51 15.61 -10.69
N ARG A 12 -0.13 16.19 -11.72
CA ARG A 12 -1.29 17.06 -11.53
C ARG A 12 -2.46 16.31 -10.88
N LEU A 13 -2.78 15.11 -11.37
CA LEU A 13 -3.86 14.29 -10.84
C LEU A 13 -3.62 13.92 -9.38
N LEU A 14 -2.41 13.48 -9.03
CA LEU A 14 -2.03 13.14 -7.65
C LEU A 14 -2.15 14.33 -6.69
N ARG A 15 -1.81 15.55 -7.14
CA ARG A 15 -1.95 16.78 -6.33
C ARG A 15 -3.40 17.20 -6.11
N THR A 16 -4.27 16.94 -7.09
CA THR A 16 -5.70 17.29 -7.00
C THR A 16 -6.57 16.17 -6.41
N PHE A 17 -6.00 14.98 -6.22
CA PHE A 17 -6.71 13.84 -5.70
C PHE A 17 -6.99 14.02 -4.20
N ASP A 18 -8.23 13.75 -3.81
CA ASP A 18 -8.67 13.85 -2.44
C ASP A 18 -8.39 12.55 -1.69
N TRP A 19 -7.24 12.51 -1.02
CA TRP A 19 -6.77 11.35 -0.26
C TRP A 19 -7.65 11.03 0.95
N SER A 20 -8.41 12.00 1.47
CA SER A 20 -9.28 11.77 2.63
C SER A 20 -10.35 10.71 2.35
N LYS A 21 -10.75 10.55 1.09
CA LYS A 21 -11.71 9.52 0.67
C LYS A 21 -11.13 8.12 0.77
N VAL A 22 -9.85 7.95 0.46
CA VAL A 22 -9.17 6.65 0.56
C VAL A 22 -8.87 6.34 2.02
N ASP A 23 -8.43 7.34 2.79
CA ASP A 23 -8.15 7.17 4.23
C ASP A 23 -9.43 6.85 5.04
N ALA A 24 -10.59 7.26 4.56
CA ALA A 24 -11.88 7.01 5.21
C ALA A 24 -12.54 5.68 4.82
N MET A 25 -12.04 4.98 3.80
CA MET A 25 -12.63 3.70 3.37
C MET A 25 -12.41 2.63 4.43
N THR A 26 -13.47 1.87 4.69
CA THR A 26 -13.41 0.68 5.53
C THR A 26 -12.79 -0.50 4.78
N ASP A 27 -12.20 -1.44 5.51
CA ASP A 27 -11.64 -2.67 4.92
C ASP A 27 -12.66 -3.43 4.06
N ALA A 28 -13.95 -3.41 4.44
CA ALA A 28 -15.02 -4.02 3.66
C ALA A 28 -15.22 -3.36 2.30
N GLU A 29 -15.22 -2.02 2.24
CA GLU A 29 -15.33 -1.27 0.99
C GLU A 29 -14.10 -1.47 0.11
N ILE A 30 -12.92 -1.59 0.71
CA ILE A 30 -11.67 -1.89 -0.02
C ILE A 30 -11.75 -3.29 -0.65
N ILE A 31 -12.18 -4.30 0.10
CA ILE A 31 -12.33 -5.67 -0.40
C ILE A 31 -13.40 -5.74 -1.49
N GLU A 32 -14.52 -5.03 -1.35
CA GLU A 32 -15.57 -4.98 -2.37
C GLU A 32 -15.07 -4.34 -3.66
N ALA A 33 -14.37 -3.20 -3.57
CA ALA A 33 -13.77 -2.53 -4.72
C ALA A 33 -12.72 -3.42 -5.40
N ALA A 34 -11.91 -4.13 -4.61
CA ALA A 34 -10.93 -5.08 -5.12
C ALA A 34 -11.60 -6.25 -5.86
N LYS A 35 -12.69 -6.82 -5.32
CA LYS A 35 -13.45 -7.90 -6.00
C LYS A 35 -14.13 -7.46 -7.29
N ALA A 36 -14.44 -6.17 -7.42
CA ALA A 36 -15.06 -5.61 -8.62
C ALA A 36 -14.06 -5.46 -9.79
N ASP A 37 -12.75 -5.50 -9.51
CA ASP A 37 -11.71 -5.42 -10.53
C ASP A 37 -11.46 -6.82 -11.14
N PRO A 38 -11.62 -6.99 -12.47
CA PRO A 38 -11.45 -8.29 -13.13
C PRO A 38 -10.01 -8.82 -13.10
N ASP A 39 -9.02 -7.95 -12.88
CA ASP A 39 -7.61 -8.33 -12.78
C ASP A 39 -7.18 -8.64 -11.34
N THR A 40 -8.09 -8.46 -10.36
CA THR A 40 -7.78 -8.70 -8.96
C THR A 40 -7.93 -10.17 -8.59
N SER A 41 -6.88 -10.73 -7.99
CA SER A 41 -6.91 -12.01 -7.29
C SER A 41 -6.58 -11.78 -5.82
N LEU A 42 -7.60 -11.82 -4.96
CA LEU A 42 -7.38 -11.75 -3.51
C LEU A 42 -6.79 -13.08 -3.03
N PRO A 43 -5.73 -13.06 -2.17
CA PRO A 43 -5.22 -14.28 -1.58
C PRO A 43 -6.26 -14.92 -0.68
N THR A 44 -6.20 -16.23 -0.56
CA THR A 44 -6.96 -16.97 0.46
C THR A 44 -6.41 -16.70 1.86
N ASP A 45 -7.18 -17.01 2.89
CA ASP A 45 -6.73 -16.87 4.28
C ASP A 45 -5.49 -17.75 4.58
N GLU A 46 -5.41 -18.92 3.93
CA GLU A 46 -4.30 -19.86 4.03
C GLU A 46 -3.02 -19.26 3.43
N GLU A 47 -3.12 -18.71 2.21
CA GLU A 47 -2.01 -18.00 1.57
C GLU A 47 -1.61 -16.76 2.35
N LEU A 48 -2.58 -16.02 2.91
CA LEU A 48 -2.31 -14.82 3.70
C LEU A 48 -1.51 -15.15 4.98
N ALA A 49 -1.78 -16.30 5.60
CA ALA A 49 -1.10 -16.76 6.80
C ALA A 49 0.38 -17.15 6.56
N GLU A 50 0.76 -17.45 5.32
CA GLU A 50 2.15 -17.74 4.95
C GLU A 50 3.02 -16.47 4.83
N PHE A 51 2.41 -15.28 4.71
CA PHE A 51 3.14 -14.03 4.59
C PHE A 51 3.56 -13.48 5.95
N ASP A 52 4.85 -13.18 6.07
CA ASP A 52 5.36 -12.42 7.21
C ASP A 52 4.90 -10.96 7.15
N LEU A 53 4.33 -10.47 8.26
CA LEU A 53 3.98 -9.07 8.40
C LEU A 53 5.25 -8.21 8.39
N VAL A 54 5.34 -7.28 7.43
CA VAL A 54 6.39 -6.27 7.45
C VAL A 54 6.13 -5.32 8.61
N ILE A 55 6.99 -5.40 9.61
CA ILE A 55 6.91 -4.52 10.78
C ILE A 55 6.95 -3.06 10.30
N PRO A 56 6.01 -2.19 10.75
CA PRO A 56 5.96 -0.80 10.35
C PRO A 56 7.32 -0.11 10.49
N ALA A 57 7.69 0.75 9.52
CA ALA A 57 8.99 1.40 9.49
C ALA A 57 9.32 2.19 10.78
N LYS A 58 8.30 2.72 11.46
CA LYS A 58 8.43 3.41 12.74
C LYS A 58 8.89 2.49 13.88
N SER A 59 8.59 1.20 13.80
CA SER A 59 8.95 0.17 14.79
C SER A 59 10.33 -0.46 14.50
N ARG A 60 10.94 -0.20 13.34
CA ARG A 60 12.28 -0.69 12.96
C ARG A 60 13.45 0.00 13.69
N ARG A 61 13.19 0.90 14.64
CA ARG A 61 14.23 1.63 15.39
C ARG A 61 14.55 0.99 16.73
N LYS A 62 15.48 0.03 16.70
CA LYS A 62 16.57 -0.06 17.68
C LYS A 62 17.72 -0.84 17.04
N PRO A 63 18.86 -0.20 16.70
CA PRO A 63 20.08 -0.98 16.51
C PRO A 63 20.42 -1.68 17.84
N PRO A 64 20.85 -2.95 17.84
CA PRO A 64 21.32 -3.59 19.06
C PRO A 64 22.56 -2.83 19.58
N LYS A 65 22.46 -2.29 20.80
CA LYS A 65 23.63 -1.94 21.61
C LYS A 65 24.24 -3.25 22.10
N GLU A 66 24.97 -3.96 21.25
CA GLU A 66 25.84 -5.10 21.64
C GLU A 66 26.66 -5.53 20.41
N ALA A 67 27.53 -4.63 19.95
CA ALA A 67 28.66 -4.94 19.07
C ALA A 67 29.79 -3.92 19.29
N ALA A 68 29.94 -3.50 20.55
CA ALA A 68 31.00 -2.61 21.01
C ALA A 68 31.44 -3.08 22.40
N GLU A 69 32.06 -4.26 22.44
CA GLU A 69 33.11 -4.60 23.41
C GLU A 69 34.20 -5.37 22.66
#